data_AF-A0A7Y0D2U0-F1
#
_entry.id   AF-A0A7Y0D2U0-F1
#
_cell.length_a   1.000
_cell.length_b   1.000
_cell.length_c   1.000
_cell.angle_alpha   90.00
_cell.angle_beta   90.00
_cell.angle_gamma   90.00
#
_symmetry.space_group_name_H-M   'P 1'
#
loop_
_entity.id
_entity.type
_entity.pdbx_description
1 polymer ?
#
loop_
_entity_poly.entity_id
_entity_poly.type
_entity_poly.pdbx_seq_one_letter_code
_entity_poly.pdbx_strand_id
1 'polypeptide(L)'
;MAFFIAQRKKMRYPNLRYGNPNEFAYYAVGISNKDMAKRLRRSEKSIKEWLSGKRKMPFWIPELLRLQRMEANERTRQMRMTPIIKRYNLPTAKIVNFRMRAETEMKTLELVRAIKLLQTSHKKPIYFFENP
;
A
#
# COMPACT_ATOMS: atom_id res chain seq x y z
N MET A 1 49.60 -23.44 -20.39
CA MET A 1 48.15 -23.58 -20.20
C MET A 1 47.48 -22.22 -20.35
N ALA A 2 46.89 -21.95 -21.51
CA ALA A 2 46.25 -20.67 -21.79
C ALA A 2 44.78 -20.70 -21.34
N PHE A 3 44.43 -19.91 -20.33
CA PHE A 3 43.04 -19.69 -19.93
C PHE A 3 42.36 -18.76 -20.94
N PHE A 4 41.49 -19.32 -21.78
CA PHE A 4 40.59 -18.54 -22.62
C PHE A 4 39.56 -17.82 -21.73
N ILE A 5 39.82 -16.55 -21.41
CA ILE A 5 38.80 -15.66 -20.84
C ILE A 5 37.85 -15.32 -21.99
N ALA A 6 36.78 -16.10 -22.13
CA ALA A 6 35.69 -15.78 -23.04
C ALA A 6 35.12 -14.41 -22.63
N GLN A 7 35.42 -13.38 -23.44
CA GLN A 7 34.75 -12.09 -23.39
C GLN A 7 33.25 -12.32 -23.56
N ARG A 8 32.52 -12.43 -22.44
CA ARG A 8 31.08 -12.61 -22.44
C ARG A 8 30.49 -11.31 -22.98
N LYS A 9 30.24 -11.27 -24.30
CA LYS A 9 29.61 -10.15 -25.00
C LYS A 9 28.38 -9.77 -24.17
N LYS A 10 28.47 -8.61 -23.51
CA LYS A 10 27.43 -8.10 -22.63
C LYS A 10 26.21 -7.92 -23.53
N MET A 11 25.24 -8.84 -23.44
CA MET A 11 23.94 -8.71 -24.09
C MET A 11 23.36 -7.39 -23.60
N ARG A 12 23.57 -6.33 -24.40
CA ARG A 12 23.03 -5.01 -24.17
C ARG A 12 21.57 -5.16 -24.50
N TYR A 13 20.74 -5.34 -23.48
CA TYR A 13 19.30 -5.52 -23.67
C TYR A 13 18.79 -4.42 -24.61
N PRO A 14 18.29 -4.76 -25.81
CA PRO A 14 17.90 -3.77 -26.81
C PRO A 14 16.65 -2.99 -26.38
N ASN A 15 15.94 -3.49 -25.36
CA ASN A 15 14.77 -2.84 -24.82
C ASN A 15 15.19 -1.73 -23.83
N LEU A 16 15.08 -0.48 -24.26
CA LEU A 16 15.25 0.72 -23.44
C LEU A 16 14.17 0.88 -22.37
N ARG A 17 13.09 0.07 -22.43
CA ARG A 17 12.01 0.13 -21.47
C ARG A 17 12.47 -0.45 -20.14
N TYR A 18 12.21 0.28 -19.07
CA TYR A 18 12.28 -0.23 -17.71
C TYR A 18 10.90 -0.71 -17.30
N GLY A 19 10.85 -1.67 -16.37
CA GLY A 19 9.58 -2.16 -15.85
C GLY A 19 8.90 -1.10 -14.99
N ASN A 20 7.57 -1.08 -15.00
CA ASN A 20 6.78 -0.18 -14.19
C ASN A 20 6.86 -0.60 -12.70
N PRO A 21 7.41 0.24 -11.79
CA PRO A 21 7.50 -0.09 -10.37
C PRO A 21 6.13 -0.30 -9.70
N ASN A 22 5.09 0.41 -10.16
CA ASN A 22 3.74 0.28 -9.61
C ASN A 22 3.15 -1.09 -9.91
N GLU A 23 3.40 -1.61 -11.11
CA GLU A 23 2.98 -2.95 -11.51
C GLU A 23 3.72 -4.02 -10.70
N PHE A 24 5.02 -3.84 -10.48
CA PHE A 24 5.77 -4.74 -9.61
C PHE A 24 5.26 -4.71 -8.16
N ALA A 25 4.98 -3.52 -7.62
CA ALA A 25 4.39 -3.38 -6.29
C ALA A 25 3.07 -4.14 -6.17
N TYR A 26 2.20 -4.05 -7.18
CA TYR A 26 0.93 -4.79 -7.23
C TYR A 26 1.11 -6.31 -7.13
N TYR A 27 2.10 -6.88 -7.83
CA TYR A 27 2.38 -8.31 -7.75
C TYR A 27 3.17 -8.73 -6.50
N ALA A 28 3.89 -7.80 -5.88
CA ALA A 28 4.60 -8.04 -4.63
C ALA A 28 3.70 -7.98 -3.39
N VAL A 29 2.45 -7.49 -3.51
CA VAL A 29 1.50 -7.43 -2.40
C VAL A 29 1.33 -8.82 -1.77
N GLY A 30 1.55 -8.89 -0.45
CA GLY A 30 1.39 -10.12 0.32
C GLY A 30 2.54 -11.12 0.21
N ILE A 31 3.63 -10.79 -0.51
CA ILE A 31 4.81 -11.64 -0.65
C ILE A 31 5.98 -11.00 0.10
N SER A 32 6.71 -11.80 0.90
CA SER A 32 7.90 -11.30 1.60
C SER A 32 9.01 -10.95 0.59
N ASN A 33 9.82 -9.94 0.92
CA ASN A 33 10.95 -9.56 0.05
C ASN A 33 11.94 -10.73 -0.16
N LYS A 34 12.10 -11.59 0.84
CA LYS A 34 12.94 -12.79 0.80
C LYS A 34 12.42 -13.83 -0.19
N ASP A 35 11.11 -14.07 -0.19
CA ASP A 35 10.48 -15.01 -1.12
C ASP A 35 10.49 -14.47 -2.54
N MET A 36 10.24 -13.16 -2.71
CA MET A 36 10.34 -12.50 -4.01
C MET A 36 11.76 -12.56 -4.57
N ALA A 37 12.76 -12.32 -3.72
CA ALA A 37 14.18 -12.45 -4.06
C ALA A 37 14.51 -13.88 -4.52
N LYS A 38 14.03 -14.90 -3.80
CA LYS A 38 14.20 -16.31 -4.18
C LYS A 38 13.51 -16.63 -5.51
N ARG A 39 12.27 -16.17 -5.71
CA ARG A 39 11.46 -16.39 -6.92
C ARG A 39 12.12 -15.77 -8.16
N LEU A 40 12.61 -14.54 -8.05
CA LEU A 40 13.25 -13.82 -9.16
C LEU A 40 14.75 -14.15 -9.30
N ARG A 41 15.30 -14.97 -8.40
CA ARG A 41 16.75 -15.28 -8.32
C ARG A 41 17.60 -14.01 -8.22
N ARG A 42 17.19 -13.09 -7.35
CA ARG A 42 17.84 -11.79 -7.12
C ARG A 42 18.06 -11.56 -5.64
N SER A 43 18.87 -10.56 -5.30
CA SER A 43 19.10 -10.19 -3.90
C SER A 43 17.93 -9.40 -3.35
N GLU A 44 17.65 -9.56 -2.05
CA GLU A 44 16.63 -8.78 -1.33
C GLU A 44 16.88 -7.27 -1.44
N LYS A 45 18.16 -6.87 -1.43
CA LYS A 45 18.57 -5.47 -1.66
C LYS A 45 18.05 -4.95 -3.00
N SER A 46 18.17 -5.73 -4.07
CA SER A 46 17.67 -5.34 -5.39
C SER A 46 16.15 -5.16 -5.39
N ILE A 47 15.42 -6.07 -4.73
CA ILE A 47 13.96 -5.98 -4.58
C ILE A 47 13.57 -4.69 -3.85
N LYS A 48 14.22 -4.39 -2.72
CA LYS A 48 13.98 -3.15 -1.96
C LYS A 48 14.27 -1.90 -2.79
N GLU A 49 15.39 -1.88 -3.53
CA GLU A 49 15.76 -0.75 -4.40
C GLU A 49 14.77 -0.54 -5.55
N TRP A 50 14.15 -1.61 -6.07
CA TRP A 50 13.12 -1.52 -7.10
C TRP A 50 11.78 -1.01 -6.54
N LEU A 51 11.35 -1.53 -5.39
CA LEU A 51 10.13 -1.05 -4.73
C LEU A 51 10.24 0.41 -4.29
N SER A 52 11.43 0.82 -3.84
CA SER A 52 11.68 2.21 -3.47
C SER A 52 11.95 3.14 -4.67
N GLY A 53 11.97 2.62 -5.89
CA GLY A 53 12.31 3.38 -7.10
C GLY A 53 13.75 3.90 -7.18
N LYS A 54 14.64 3.47 -6.27
CA LYS A 54 16.06 3.91 -6.25
C LYS A 54 16.85 3.37 -7.42
N ARG A 55 16.46 2.19 -7.91
CA ARG A 55 17.09 1.52 -9.04
C ARG A 55 16.06 1.22 -10.11
N LYS A 56 16.46 1.41 -11.37
CA LYS A 56 15.62 1.04 -12.50
C LYS A 56 15.48 -0.48 -12.59
N MET A 57 14.24 -0.94 -12.72
CA MET A 57 13.89 -2.36 -12.76
C MET A 57 13.93 -2.89 -14.21
N PRO A 58 14.47 -4.09 -14.45
CA PRO A 58 14.32 -4.76 -15.74
C PRO A 58 12.86 -4.93 -16.19
N PHE A 59 12.53 -4.61 -17.46
CA PHE A 59 11.16 -4.68 -17.99
C PHE A 59 10.52 -6.07 -17.90
N TRP A 60 11.32 -7.13 -17.99
CA TRP A 60 10.80 -8.49 -17.97
C TRP A 60 10.25 -8.90 -16.60
N ILE A 61 10.57 -8.18 -15.51
CA ILE A 61 10.13 -8.58 -14.15
C ILE A 61 8.62 -8.45 -13.98
N PRO A 62 7.99 -7.26 -14.19
CA PRO A 62 6.53 -7.15 -14.16
C PRO A 62 5.85 -8.11 -15.13
N GLU A 63 6.40 -8.23 -16.34
CA GLU A 63 5.86 -9.10 -17.40
C GLU A 63 5.87 -10.58 -16.99
N LEU A 64 6.96 -11.04 -16.40
CA LEU A 64 7.07 -12.41 -15.89
C LEU A 64 6.04 -12.67 -14.80
N LEU A 65 5.88 -11.74 -13.85
CA LEU A 65 4.91 -11.88 -12.77
C LEU A 65 3.47 -11.85 -13.30
N ARG A 66 3.20 -11.00 -14.30
CA ARG A 66 1.93 -10.95 -15.03
C ARG A 66 1.60 -12.29 -15.68
N LEU A 67 2.54 -12.85 -16.42
CA LEU A 67 2.37 -14.16 -17.07
C LEU A 67 2.15 -15.28 -16.06
N GLN A 68 2.94 -15.33 -14.98
CA GLN A 68 2.78 -16.33 -13.92
C GLN A 68 1.40 -16.24 -13.26
N ARG A 69 0.86 -15.02 -13.09
CA ARG A 69 -0.48 -14.83 -12.54
C ARG A 69 -1.57 -15.27 -13.51
N MET A 70 -1.42 -14.94 -14.80
CA MET A 70 -2.36 -15.39 -15.84
C MET A 70 -2.38 -16.92 -15.90
N GLU A 71 -1.22 -17.56 -15.94
CA GLU A 71 -1.10 -19.02 -15.96
C GLU A 71 -1.71 -19.66 -14.70
N ALA A 72 -1.45 -19.10 -13.51
CA ALA A 72 -2.08 -19.58 -12.28
C ALA A 72 -3.61 -19.51 -12.35
N ASN A 73 -4.16 -18.38 -12.82
CA ASN A 73 -5.60 -18.22 -12.97
C ASN A 73 -6.20 -19.21 -13.99
N GLU A 74 -5.52 -19.44 -15.11
CA GLU A 74 -5.95 -20.40 -16.13
C GLU A 74 -5.95 -21.82 -15.58
N ARG A 75 -4.90 -22.23 -14.86
CA ARG A 75 -4.85 -23.54 -14.19
C ARG A 75 -5.96 -23.69 -13.17
N THR A 76 -6.20 -22.68 -12.33
CA THR A 76 -7.30 -22.69 -11.36
C THR A 76 -8.66 -22.85 -12.06
N ARG A 77 -8.87 -22.16 -13.19
CA ARG A 77 -10.07 -22.28 -14.01
C ARG A 77 -10.23 -23.69 -14.59
N GLN A 78 -9.17 -24.26 -15.17
CA GLN A 78 -9.18 -25.59 -15.77
C GLN A 78 -9.45 -26.68 -14.73
N MET A 79 -8.87 -26.57 -13.54
CA MET A 79 -9.10 -27.49 -12.43
C MET A 79 -10.47 -27.32 -11.75
N ARG A 80 -11.32 -26.42 -12.24
CA ARG A 80 -12.61 -26.05 -11.62
C ARG A 80 -12.48 -25.71 -10.13
N MET A 81 -11.31 -25.23 -9.71
CA MET A 81 -11.07 -24.79 -8.34
C MET A 81 -11.80 -23.46 -8.17
N THR A 82 -12.98 -23.50 -7.58
CA THR A 82 -13.72 -22.29 -7.23
C THR A 82 -12.90 -21.51 -6.20
N PRO A 83 -12.67 -20.20 -6.39
CA PRO A 83 -11.93 -19.40 -5.42
C PRO A 83 -12.59 -19.56 -4.04
N ILE A 84 -11.79 -19.77 -3.01
CA ILE A 84 -12.22 -20.00 -1.62
C ILE A 84 -13.25 -18.95 -1.20
N ILE A 85 -13.05 -17.69 -1.60
CA ILE A 85 -13.94 -16.56 -1.35
C ILE A 85 -15.38 -16.82 -1.85
N LYS A 86 -15.54 -17.44 -3.04
CA LYS A 86 -16.86 -17.83 -3.56
C LYS A 86 -17.46 -19.02 -2.83
N ARG A 87 -16.66 -19.97 -2.35
CA ARG A 87 -17.17 -21.15 -1.63
C ARG A 87 -17.69 -20.79 -0.25
N TYR A 88 -17.04 -19.84 0.43
CA TYR A 88 -17.35 -19.47 1.81
C TYR A 88 -18.16 -18.18 1.95
N ASN A 89 -18.68 -17.60 0.84
CA ASN A 89 -19.39 -16.31 0.85
C ASN A 89 -18.69 -15.22 1.68
N LEU A 90 -17.36 -15.23 1.69
CA LEU A 90 -16.61 -14.25 2.48
C LEU A 90 -16.86 -12.87 1.87
N PRO A 91 -17.21 -11.86 2.68
CA PRO A 91 -17.42 -10.51 2.19
C PRO A 91 -16.15 -10.05 1.48
N THR A 92 -16.22 -9.94 0.15
CA THR A 92 -15.15 -9.30 -0.61
C THR A 92 -15.24 -7.83 -0.25
N ALA A 93 -14.11 -7.15 -0.03
CA ALA A 93 -13.94 -5.83 0.59
C ALA A 93 -14.71 -4.61 -0.01
N LYS A 94 -15.84 -4.82 -0.68
CA LYS A 94 -16.84 -3.80 -0.92
C LYS A 94 -17.61 -3.54 0.38
N ILE A 95 -17.20 -2.45 1.03
CA ILE A 95 -17.96 -1.66 2.01
C ILE A 95 -18.04 -2.32 3.40
N VAL A 96 -16.93 -2.22 4.15
CA VAL A 96 -17.04 -2.07 5.61
C VAL A 96 -17.32 -0.59 5.85
N ASN A 97 -18.58 -0.22 5.99
CA ASN A 97 -18.94 1.11 6.49
C ASN A 97 -18.49 1.18 7.96
N PHE A 98 -17.35 1.80 8.22
CA PHE A 98 -16.95 2.14 9.59
C PHE A 98 -17.91 3.20 10.13
N ARG A 99 -19.02 2.77 10.74
CA ARG A 99 -20.04 3.64 11.34
C ARG A 99 -19.60 4.21 12.70
N MET A 100 -18.37 4.66 12.85
CA MET A 100 -17.91 5.25 14.13
C MET A 100 -16.98 6.43 13.90
N ARG A 101 -17.57 7.63 13.81
CA ARG A 101 -16.86 8.90 14.07
C ARG A 101 -17.78 10.08 14.43
N ALA A 102 -19.08 10.01 14.12
CA ALA A 102 -20.01 11.12 14.36
C ALA A 102 -20.39 11.33 15.84
N GLU A 103 -20.44 10.27 16.66
CA GLU A 103 -20.89 10.37 18.06
C GLU A 103 -19.86 11.06 18.98
N THR A 104 -18.57 10.95 18.65
CA THR A 104 -17.50 11.60 19.42
C THR A 104 -17.41 13.11 19.15
N GLU A 105 -17.75 13.55 17.95
CA GLU A 105 -17.68 14.98 17.56
C GLU A 105 -18.81 15.81 18.17
N MET A 106 -20.00 15.22 18.32
CA MET A 106 -21.13 15.89 18.98
C MET A 106 -20.86 16.12 20.48
N LYS A 107 -20.28 15.13 21.17
CA LYS A 107 -19.95 15.25 22.61
C LYS A 107 -18.90 16.31 22.89
N THR A 108 -17.91 16.45 21.99
CA THR A 108 -16.86 17.48 22.14
C THR A 108 -17.37 18.88 21.82
N LEU A 109 -18.24 19.03 20.81
CA LEU A 109 -18.88 20.31 20.48
C LEU A 109 -19.83 20.81 21.57
N GLU A 110 -20.59 19.90 22.20
CA GLU A 110 -21.44 20.25 23.34
C GLU A 110 -20.61 20.67 24.57
N LEU A 111 -19.51 19.96 24.86
CA LEU A 111 -18.59 20.35 25.93
C LEU A 111 -17.97 21.74 25.69
N VAL A 112 -17.54 22.03 24.45
CA VAL A 112 -16.97 23.34 24.09
C VAL A 112 -18.02 24.45 24.21
N ARG A 113 -19.28 24.20 23.82
CA ARG A 113 -20.39 25.14 24.03
C ARG A 113 -20.66 25.40 25.51
N ALA A 114 -20.71 24.35 26.33
CA ALA A 114 -20.95 24.47 27.76
C ALA A 114 -19.86 25.29 28.47
N ILE A 115 -18.59 25.06 28.14
CA ILE A 115 -17.46 25.83 28.68
C ILE A 115 -17.57 27.32 28.29
N LYS A 116 -17.93 27.62 27.04
CA LYS A 116 -18.06 29.00 26.55
C LYS A 116 -19.20 29.76 27.25
N LEU A 117 -20.30 29.08 27.59
CA LEU A 117 -21.43 29.66 28.34
C LEU A 117 -21.08 29.94 29.80
N LEU A 118 -20.22 29.13 30.42
CA LEU A 118 -19.74 29.36 31.78
C LEU A 118 -18.78 30.55 31.85
N GLN A 119 -17.96 30.77 30.82
CA GLN A 119 -17.04 31.91 30.76
C GLN A 119 -17.74 33.27 30.56
N THR A 120 -18.97 33.30 30.01
CA THR A 120 -19.73 34.54 29.83
C THR A 120 -20.45 35.02 31.09
N SER A 121 -20.61 34.19 32.13
CA SER A 121 -21.34 34.59 33.35
C SER A 121 -20.50 35.38 34.36
N HIS A 122 -19.17 35.44 34.20
CA HIS A 122 -18.24 36.07 35.15
C HIS A 122 -17.85 37.53 34.85
N LYS A 123 -18.54 38.23 33.94
CA LYS A 123 -18.36 39.68 33.74
C LYS A 123 -19.59 40.47 34.23
N LYS A 124 -19.75 40.59 35.54
CA LYS A 124 -20.51 41.71 36.13
C LYS A 124 -19.50 42.72 36.70
N PRO A 125 -19.35 43.91 36.12
CA PRO A 125 -18.57 44.96 36.76
C PRO A 125 -19.30 45.44 38.02
N ILE A 126 -18.60 45.46 39.15
CA ILE A 126 -19.05 46.06 40.41
C ILE A 126 -18.97 47.58 40.19
N TYR A 127 -20.11 48.27 40.11
CA TYR A 127 -20.13 49.73 40.06
C TYR A 127 -20.09 50.27 41.50
N PHE A 128 -18.98 50.91 41.86
CA PHE A 128 -18.85 51.78 43.03
C PHE A 128 -19.62 53.09 42.74
N PHE A 129 -20.58 53.44 43.61
CA PHE A 129 -21.20 54.77 43.64
C PHE A 129 -20.35 55.69 44.51
N GLU A 130 -19.79 56.75 43.93
CA GLU A 130 -19.39 57.96 44.65
C GLU A 130 -20.44 59.05 44.34
N ASN A 131 -21.13 59.49 45.40
CA ASN A 131 -21.99 60.67 45.41
C ASN A 131 -21.15 61.92 45.69
N PRO A 132 -21.58 63.11 45.25
CA PRO A 132 -21.57 64.30 46.09
C PRO A 132 -22.84 64.38 46.97
#